data_AF-A0A0V7ZW02-F1
#
_entry.id   AF-A0A0V7ZW02-F1
#
_cell.length_a   1.000
_cell.length_b   1.000
_cell.length_c   1.000
_cell.angle_alpha   90.00
_cell.angle_beta   90.00
_cell.angle_gamma   90.00
#
_symmetry.space_group_name_H-M   'P 1'
#
loop_
_entity.id
_entity.type
_entity.pdbx_description
1 polymer ?
#
loop_
_entity_poly.entity_id
_entity_poly.type
_entity_poly.pdbx_seq_one_letter_code
_entity_poly.pdbx_strand_id
1 'polypeptide(L)'
;MKRIELEIKALSPLAVGRQKPGGSVSEVDDYISGTVIRGGIAAQILQESGHRSVDLTENGGDFQALFLGDEAAIFQNAYPSIKTKGKVVPKGGIEETKVLPLTALSSKTKPGFKNSKSSNNGVFDSLIDRFCSEHYGYVYEPSCPIDGGRVEPYSGFYARHRQTYYSLSVNKRLLTRVGINRKRATSEEDILYSIEVLNESESTGNNPKPVIYKSAIIVVDDLADSLWEFIHSRRYRFRLGGSISRGLGKVEISAQKPVEFKPNVQNKIEEFTKQLQERWKTWSIFGNPIQELPNNGTYYFTLDLQSDAILTENWRSTTVISAYMLQQFTGVEEDIATARLARTLKSRHAPWLLAVFQN
;
A
#
# COMPACT_ATOMS: atom_id res chain seq x y z
N MET A 1 -9.91 -13.89 -13.84
CA MET A 1 -10.03 -13.00 -12.66
C MET A 1 -10.62 -11.67 -13.10
N LYS A 2 -11.48 -11.08 -12.27
CA LYS A 2 -12.03 -9.74 -12.45
C LYS A 2 -11.56 -8.80 -11.34
N ARG A 3 -11.55 -7.50 -11.65
CA ARG A 3 -11.23 -6.41 -10.73
C ARG A 3 -12.49 -5.59 -10.45
N ILE A 4 -12.75 -5.35 -9.18
CA ILE A 4 -13.81 -4.47 -8.69
C ILE A 4 -13.15 -3.25 -8.06
N GLU A 5 -13.29 -2.07 -8.68
CA GLU A 5 -12.78 -0.83 -8.07
C GLU A 5 -13.69 -0.34 -6.96
N LEU A 6 -13.09 0.07 -5.84
CA LEU A 6 -13.78 0.58 -4.67
C LEU A 6 -13.43 2.04 -4.42
N GLU A 7 -14.46 2.85 -4.18
CA GLU A 7 -14.35 4.17 -3.56
C GLU A 7 -14.95 4.10 -2.15
N ILE A 8 -14.11 4.31 -1.13
CA ILE A 8 -14.47 4.23 0.29
C ILE A 8 -14.46 5.64 0.86
N LYS A 9 -15.64 6.15 1.18
CA LYS A 9 -15.83 7.47 1.78
C LYS A 9 -16.00 7.34 3.28
N ALA A 10 -15.15 8.02 4.05
CA ALA A 10 -15.25 8.03 5.50
C ALA A 10 -16.46 8.88 5.94
N LEU A 11 -17.40 8.29 6.69
CA LEU A 11 -18.58 8.97 7.24
C LEU A 11 -18.46 9.21 8.75
N SER A 12 -17.46 8.60 9.39
CA SER A 12 -17.08 8.79 10.79
C SER A 12 -15.59 8.48 10.93
N PRO A 13 -14.93 8.86 12.04
CA PRO A 13 -13.51 8.61 12.21
C PRO A 13 -13.18 7.12 12.13
N LEU A 14 -12.07 6.78 11.49
CA LEU A 14 -11.67 5.39 11.25
C LEU A 14 -10.52 5.01 12.18
N ALA A 15 -10.75 4.04 13.05
CA ALA A 15 -9.72 3.46 13.93
C ALA A 15 -9.14 2.20 13.26
N VAL A 16 -8.29 2.38 12.25
CA VAL A 16 -7.73 1.29 11.40
C VAL A 16 -6.31 0.89 11.79
N GLY A 17 -5.98 1.01 13.09
CA GLY A 17 -4.62 0.81 13.60
C GLY A 17 -4.09 -0.61 13.58
N ARG A 18 -2.75 -0.74 13.56
CA ARG A 18 -2.03 -2.01 13.74
C ARG A 18 -1.94 -2.35 15.23
N GLN A 19 -2.41 -3.56 15.57
CA GLN A 19 -2.18 -4.36 16.78
C GLN A 19 -2.30 -3.69 18.17
N LYS A 20 -2.82 -4.45 19.14
CA LYS A 20 -3.19 -3.95 20.48
C LYS A 20 -2.02 -3.28 21.20
N PRO A 21 -2.25 -2.09 21.80
CA PRO A 21 -1.20 -1.42 22.53
C PRO A 21 -0.92 -2.17 23.84
N GLY A 22 0.36 -2.37 24.14
CA GLY A 22 0.81 -2.61 25.51
C GLY A 22 0.82 -1.32 26.36
N GLY A 23 0.22 -0.23 25.86
CA GLY A 23 0.15 1.09 26.50
C GLY A 23 -1.19 1.80 26.23
N SER A 24 -1.32 3.05 26.66
CA SER A 24 -2.60 3.79 26.64
C SER A 24 -2.94 4.47 25.30
N VAL A 25 -2.13 4.28 24.25
CA VAL A 25 -2.30 4.91 22.93
C VAL A 25 -2.34 3.85 21.83
N SER A 26 -3.38 3.89 20.99
CA SER A 26 -3.48 3.10 19.76
C SER A 26 -3.21 4.01 18.56
N GLU A 27 -2.15 3.73 17.80
CA GLU A 27 -1.78 4.48 16.59
C GLU A 27 -2.56 4.00 15.35
N VAL A 28 -2.66 4.85 14.33
CA VAL A 28 -3.37 4.53 13.07
C VAL A 28 -2.47 4.68 11.85
N ASP A 29 -2.62 3.76 10.89
CA ASP A 29 -1.96 3.85 9.57
C ASP A 29 -2.51 5.03 8.76
N ASP A 30 -1.77 5.49 7.73
CA ASP A 30 -2.19 6.56 6.82
C ASP A 30 -3.15 6.10 5.70
N TYR A 31 -3.63 4.87 5.78
CA TYR A 31 -4.46 4.21 4.77
C TYR A 31 -5.36 3.15 5.44
N ILE A 32 -6.30 2.58 4.68
CA ILE A 32 -7.13 1.46 5.15
C ILE A 32 -6.54 0.17 4.61
N SER A 33 -6.12 -0.75 5.46
CA SER A 33 -5.51 -2.00 4.99
C SER A 33 -6.53 -2.91 4.28
N GLY A 34 -6.05 -3.69 3.32
CA GLY A 34 -6.83 -4.71 2.62
C GLY A 34 -7.49 -5.69 3.59
N THR A 35 -6.78 -6.06 4.66
CA THR A 35 -7.30 -6.92 5.74
C THR A 35 -8.49 -6.30 6.46
N VAL A 36 -8.48 -4.98 6.70
CA VAL A 36 -9.61 -4.27 7.33
C VAL A 36 -10.83 -4.26 6.38
N ILE A 37 -10.61 -4.06 5.08
CA ILE A 37 -11.67 -4.10 4.07
C ILE A 37 -12.26 -5.51 3.97
N ARG A 38 -11.39 -6.52 3.85
CA ARG A 38 -11.73 -7.94 3.85
C ARG A 38 -12.59 -8.30 5.06
N GLY A 39 -12.13 -7.93 6.27
CA GLY A 39 -12.85 -8.19 7.51
C GLY A 39 -14.19 -7.47 7.60
N GLY A 40 -14.28 -6.22 7.15
CA GLY A 40 -15.53 -5.45 7.15
C GLY A 40 -16.60 -6.03 6.20
N ILE A 41 -16.20 -6.48 5.02
CA ILE A 41 -17.10 -7.13 4.06
C ILE A 41 -17.50 -8.52 4.55
N ALA A 42 -16.53 -9.33 5.00
CA ALA A 42 -16.80 -10.66 5.56
C ALA A 42 -17.76 -10.60 6.75
N ALA A 43 -17.56 -9.66 7.68
CA ALA A 43 -18.44 -9.46 8.83
C ALA A 43 -19.88 -9.13 8.42
N GLN A 44 -20.07 -8.30 7.38
CA GLN A 44 -21.40 -7.98 6.87
C GLN A 44 -22.07 -9.20 6.23
N ILE A 45 -21.33 -10.03 5.48
CA ILE A 45 -21.85 -11.27 4.90
C ILE A 45 -22.27 -12.26 5.99
N LEU A 46 -21.43 -12.47 7.00
CA LEU A 46 -21.73 -13.35 8.13
C LEU A 46 -22.94 -12.85 8.94
N GLN A 47 -23.05 -11.54 9.13
CA GLN A 47 -24.18 -10.94 9.84
C GLN A 47 -25.51 -11.17 9.11
N GLU A 48 -25.54 -11.03 7.78
CA GLU A 48 -26.75 -11.20 6.97
C GLU A 48 -27.10 -12.67 6.71
N SER A 49 -26.12 -13.57 6.65
CA SER A 49 -26.34 -15.01 6.48
C SER A 49 -26.77 -15.74 7.76
N GLY A 50 -26.59 -15.12 8.94
CA GLY A 50 -26.96 -15.71 10.22
C GLY A 50 -25.96 -16.75 10.76
N HIS A 51 -24.87 -17.03 10.05
CA HIS A 51 -23.79 -17.90 10.51
C HIS A 51 -22.91 -17.19 11.55
N ARG A 52 -23.32 -17.22 12.82
CA ARG A 52 -22.57 -16.56 13.92
C ARG A 52 -21.52 -17.45 14.59
N SER A 53 -21.46 -18.75 14.27
CA SER A 53 -20.59 -19.69 14.98
C SER A 53 -20.32 -21.01 14.24
N VAL A 54 -20.55 -21.06 12.93
CA VAL A 54 -20.26 -22.27 12.12
C VAL A 54 -18.83 -22.14 11.59
N ASP A 55 -18.05 -23.20 11.70
CA ASP A 55 -16.77 -23.30 11.02
C ASP A 55 -17.04 -23.40 9.50
N LEU A 56 -16.61 -22.38 8.76
CA LEU A 56 -16.80 -22.29 7.31
C LEU A 56 -15.54 -22.71 6.53
N THR A 57 -14.56 -23.30 7.22
CA THR A 57 -13.34 -23.82 6.58
C THR A 57 -13.63 -25.06 5.73
N GLU A 58 -14.64 -25.84 6.10
CA GLU A 58 -15.12 -27.00 5.34
C GLU A 58 -16.59 -26.77 4.96
N ASN A 59 -16.91 -26.79 3.66
CA ASN A 59 -18.25 -26.56 3.12
C ASN A 59 -18.80 -25.14 3.31
N GLY A 60 -17.94 -24.11 3.38
CA GLY A 60 -18.36 -22.71 3.51
C GLY A 60 -18.87 -22.05 2.22
N GLY A 61 -18.99 -22.81 1.13
CA GLY A 61 -19.49 -22.35 -0.17
C GLY A 61 -18.77 -21.10 -0.69
N ASP A 62 -19.54 -20.15 -1.21
CA ASP A 62 -19.01 -18.88 -1.74
C ASP A 62 -18.21 -18.08 -0.70
N PHE A 63 -18.53 -18.20 0.59
CA PHE A 63 -17.77 -17.52 1.64
C PHE A 63 -16.36 -18.10 1.76
N GLN A 64 -16.24 -19.44 1.76
CA GLN A 64 -14.95 -20.10 1.77
C GLN A 64 -14.15 -19.71 0.52
N ALA A 65 -14.77 -19.74 -0.66
CA ALA A 65 -14.11 -19.37 -1.91
C ALA A 65 -13.65 -17.90 -1.92
N LEU A 66 -14.43 -16.97 -1.34
CA LEU A 66 -14.06 -15.55 -1.29
C LEU A 66 -12.96 -15.24 -0.28
N PHE A 67 -12.89 -15.96 0.84
CA PHE A 67 -12.06 -15.55 1.96
C PHE A 67 -11.03 -16.58 2.40
N LEU A 68 -11.33 -17.88 2.37
CA LEU A 68 -10.54 -18.91 3.06
C LEU A 68 -9.78 -19.84 2.12
N GLY A 69 -10.20 -19.96 0.86
CA GLY A 69 -9.58 -20.84 -0.13
C GLY A 69 -8.25 -20.31 -0.67
N ASP A 70 -7.54 -21.16 -1.42
CA ASP A 70 -6.24 -20.85 -2.01
C ASP A 70 -6.33 -19.73 -3.07
N GLU A 71 -7.45 -19.66 -3.79
CA GLU A 71 -7.76 -18.59 -4.76
C GLU A 71 -8.70 -17.52 -4.17
N ALA A 72 -8.62 -17.29 -2.85
CA ALA A 72 -9.43 -16.28 -2.19
C ALA A 72 -9.26 -14.88 -2.80
N ALA A 73 -10.30 -14.07 -2.68
CA ALA A 73 -10.29 -12.71 -3.20
C ALA A 73 -9.19 -11.87 -2.56
N ILE A 74 -8.45 -11.14 -3.39
CA ILE A 74 -7.35 -10.28 -2.97
C ILE A 74 -7.90 -8.87 -2.74
N PHE A 75 -7.94 -8.46 -1.48
CA PHE A 75 -8.36 -7.11 -1.08
C PHE A 75 -7.15 -6.18 -1.03
N GLN A 76 -7.07 -5.23 -1.95
CA GLN A 76 -5.97 -4.27 -1.98
C GLN A 76 -6.17 -3.18 -0.93
N ASN A 77 -5.06 -2.61 -0.44
CA ASN A 77 -5.09 -1.46 0.47
C ASN A 77 -5.87 -0.29 -0.16
N ALA A 78 -6.61 0.46 0.66
CA ALA A 78 -7.25 1.69 0.23
C ALA A 78 -6.39 2.91 0.58
N TYR A 79 -5.82 3.52 -0.46
CA TYR A 79 -5.01 4.72 -0.31
C TYR A 79 -5.87 5.98 -0.46
N PRO A 80 -5.48 7.10 0.17
CA PRO A 80 -6.20 8.36 0.03
C PRO A 80 -6.28 8.79 -1.44
N SER A 81 -7.42 9.35 -1.86
CA SER A 81 -7.62 9.77 -3.24
C SER A 81 -7.35 11.25 -3.48
N ILE A 82 -7.47 12.14 -2.47
CA ILE A 82 -7.21 13.62 -2.52
C ILE A 82 -6.91 14.13 -1.08
N LYS A 83 -5.84 14.88 -0.75
CA LYS A 83 -5.64 16.34 -0.96
C LYS A 83 -4.16 16.77 -0.95
N THR A 84 -3.83 17.74 -1.80
CA THR A 84 -2.64 18.62 -1.69
C THR A 84 -3.00 19.81 -0.81
N LYS A 85 -2.11 20.24 0.10
CA LYS A 85 -2.19 21.45 0.96
C LYS A 85 -3.07 22.57 0.36
N GLY A 86 -4.37 22.57 0.67
CA GLY A 86 -5.32 23.64 0.32
C GLY A 86 -5.93 23.67 -1.09
N LYS A 87 -5.76 22.67 -1.98
CA LYS A 87 -6.40 22.69 -3.32
C LYS A 87 -7.10 21.38 -3.69
N VAL A 88 -8.30 21.51 -4.25
CA VAL A 88 -9.13 20.41 -4.76
C VAL A 88 -8.58 19.98 -6.12
N VAL A 89 -8.10 18.74 -6.24
CA VAL A 89 -7.88 18.13 -7.56
C VAL A 89 -9.28 17.85 -8.15
N PRO A 90 -9.55 18.21 -9.42
CA PRO A 90 -10.84 17.92 -10.04
C PRO A 90 -11.17 16.42 -9.94
N LYS A 91 -12.42 16.08 -9.62
CA LYS A 91 -12.92 14.70 -9.44
C LYS A 91 -12.78 13.79 -10.67
N GLY A 92 -12.24 14.28 -11.79
CA GLY A 92 -11.99 13.52 -13.01
C GLY A 92 -10.52 13.50 -13.40
N GLY A 93 -9.98 12.30 -13.64
CA GLY A 93 -8.69 12.09 -14.30
C GLY A 93 -7.48 11.89 -13.39
N ILE A 94 -7.67 11.64 -12.09
CA ILE A 94 -6.57 11.21 -11.21
C ILE A 94 -6.33 9.73 -11.49
N GLU A 95 -5.13 9.40 -11.92
CA GLU A 95 -4.67 8.02 -12.09
C GLU A 95 -4.60 7.30 -10.74
N GLU A 96 -4.48 5.97 -10.77
CA GLU A 96 -4.36 5.12 -9.59
C GLU A 96 -3.36 5.69 -8.56
N THR A 97 -3.77 5.77 -7.29
CA THR A 97 -2.88 6.15 -6.18
C THR A 97 -1.87 5.03 -5.94
N LYS A 98 -0.60 5.39 -5.83
CA LYS A 98 0.52 4.45 -5.64
C LYS A 98 1.34 4.81 -4.41
N VAL A 99 2.05 3.82 -3.89
CA VAL A 99 3.03 3.99 -2.81
C VAL A 99 4.38 4.34 -3.42
N LEU A 100 5.07 5.32 -2.84
CA LEU A 100 6.46 5.61 -3.22
C LEU A 100 7.38 4.46 -2.78
N PRO A 101 8.30 4.00 -3.65
CA PRO A 101 9.27 2.99 -3.27
C PRO A 101 10.26 3.56 -2.22
N LEU A 102 10.88 2.71 -1.38
CA LEU A 102 11.84 3.20 -0.36
C LEU A 102 13.14 3.75 -0.98
N THR A 103 13.39 3.43 -2.24
CA THR A 103 14.47 3.96 -3.07
C THR A 103 14.17 5.36 -3.61
N ALA A 104 12.95 5.88 -3.40
CA ALA A 104 12.62 7.25 -3.72
C ALA A 104 13.39 8.24 -2.83
N LEU A 105 14.00 9.22 -3.48
CA LEU A 105 14.78 10.29 -2.89
C LEU A 105 14.26 11.64 -3.37
N SER A 106 14.49 12.66 -2.55
CA SER A 106 14.19 14.05 -2.89
C SER A 106 15.21 14.99 -2.27
N SER A 107 15.38 16.18 -2.84
CA SER A 107 16.23 17.24 -2.25
C SER A 107 15.84 17.52 -0.80
N LYS A 108 16.84 17.66 0.08
CA LYS A 108 16.66 18.03 1.48
C LYS A 108 16.11 19.46 1.64
N THR A 109 16.55 20.39 0.79
CA THR A 109 16.21 21.81 0.89
C THR A 109 14.91 22.14 0.16
N LYS A 110 14.60 21.42 -0.93
CA LYS A 110 13.43 21.65 -1.78
C LYS A 110 12.67 20.34 -2.08
N PRO A 111 12.10 19.69 -1.05
CA PRO A 111 11.55 18.33 -1.19
C PRO A 111 10.20 18.25 -1.91
N GLY A 112 9.97 17.13 -2.60
CA GLY A 112 8.69 16.75 -3.18
C GLY A 112 8.62 16.89 -4.69
N PHE A 113 7.47 16.49 -5.26
CA PHE A 113 7.28 16.51 -6.71
C PHE A 113 7.35 17.92 -7.30
N LYS A 114 7.89 18.02 -8.53
CA LYS A 114 7.87 19.24 -9.32
C LYS A 114 6.42 19.57 -9.66
N ASN A 115 6.01 20.80 -9.39
CA ASN A 115 4.77 21.35 -9.89
C ASN A 115 4.97 22.84 -10.20
N SER A 116 4.12 23.40 -11.06
CA SER A 116 4.24 24.80 -11.53
C SER A 116 4.16 25.87 -10.43
N LYS A 117 3.79 25.49 -9.20
CA LYS A 117 3.56 26.39 -8.07
C LYS A 117 4.57 26.24 -6.94
N SER A 118 5.38 25.18 -6.94
CA SER A 118 6.39 24.92 -5.93
C SER A 118 7.76 24.82 -6.58
N SER A 119 8.75 25.51 -6.02
CA SER A 119 10.16 25.42 -6.40
C SER A 119 10.83 24.12 -5.91
N ASN A 120 10.10 23.00 -5.90
CA ASN A 120 10.60 21.70 -5.49
C ASN A 120 11.50 21.11 -6.59
N ASN A 121 12.54 20.37 -6.19
CA ASN A 121 13.49 19.79 -7.14
C ASN A 121 13.03 18.45 -7.74
N GLY A 122 11.93 17.88 -7.24
CA GLY A 122 11.40 16.60 -7.71
C GLY A 122 11.78 15.42 -6.82
N VAL A 123 11.11 14.30 -7.11
CA VAL A 123 11.35 12.99 -6.51
C VAL A 123 11.94 12.11 -7.61
N PHE A 124 12.97 11.34 -7.29
CA PHE A 124 13.60 10.41 -8.22
C PHE A 124 13.94 9.10 -7.50
N ASP A 125 14.09 8.02 -8.26
CA ASP A 125 14.43 6.71 -7.73
C ASP A 125 15.95 6.47 -7.82
N SER A 126 16.51 5.79 -6.81
CA SER A 126 17.94 5.49 -6.71
C SER A 126 18.30 4.03 -7.00
N LEU A 127 17.33 3.15 -7.21
CA LEU A 127 17.49 1.70 -7.29
C LEU A 127 18.47 1.29 -8.40
N ILE A 128 18.20 1.73 -9.63
CA ILE A 128 18.99 1.36 -10.81
C ILE A 128 20.43 1.88 -10.68
N ASP A 129 20.58 3.14 -10.30
CA ASP A 129 21.91 3.74 -10.15
C ASP A 129 22.72 3.10 -9.04
N ARG A 130 22.07 2.75 -7.93
CA ARG A 130 22.71 2.01 -6.85
C ARG A 130 23.13 0.62 -7.33
N PHE A 131 22.25 -0.10 -8.02
CA PHE A 131 22.59 -1.40 -8.60
C PHE A 131 23.82 -1.31 -9.52
N CYS A 132 23.84 -0.34 -10.45
CA CYS A 132 24.98 -0.12 -11.33
C CYS A 132 26.26 0.17 -10.54
N SER A 133 26.21 1.10 -9.57
CA SER A 133 27.38 1.47 -8.78
C SER A 133 28.00 0.27 -8.04
N GLU A 134 27.17 -0.62 -7.48
CA GLU A 134 27.62 -1.82 -6.76
C GLU A 134 28.37 -2.77 -7.71
N HIS A 135 27.89 -2.93 -8.95
CA HIS A 135 28.53 -3.81 -9.94
C HIS A 135 29.78 -3.20 -10.58
N TYR A 136 29.93 -1.88 -10.54
CA TYR A 136 31.16 -1.19 -10.95
C TYR A 136 32.14 -0.99 -9.79
N GLY A 137 31.78 -1.39 -8.56
CA GLY A 137 32.67 -1.28 -7.39
C GLY A 137 32.75 0.11 -6.76
N TYR A 138 31.77 0.98 -7.02
CA TYR A 138 31.73 2.33 -6.48
C TYR A 138 30.76 2.44 -5.30
N VAL A 139 31.08 3.33 -4.36
CA VAL A 139 30.15 3.74 -3.30
C VAL A 139 29.09 4.65 -3.90
N TYR A 140 27.81 4.31 -3.71
CA TYR A 140 26.70 5.13 -4.17
C TYR A 140 26.36 6.24 -3.17
N GLU A 141 26.68 7.48 -3.51
CA GLU A 141 26.22 8.66 -2.78
C GLU A 141 25.36 9.54 -3.70
N PRO A 142 24.02 9.43 -3.64
CA PRO A 142 23.14 10.18 -4.52
C PRO A 142 23.13 11.66 -4.15
N SER A 143 23.17 12.50 -5.17
CA SER A 143 23.00 13.96 -5.07
C SER A 143 21.76 14.40 -5.83
N CYS A 144 21.22 15.56 -5.49
CA CYS A 144 20.03 16.06 -6.18
C CYS A 144 20.38 16.37 -7.66
N PRO A 145 19.65 15.80 -8.64
CA PRO A 145 19.96 16.01 -10.05
C PRO A 145 19.80 17.46 -10.56
N ILE A 146 19.22 18.34 -9.73
CA ILE A 146 18.90 19.73 -10.13
C ILE A 146 19.89 20.73 -9.56
N ASP A 147 20.25 20.60 -8.28
CA ASP A 147 21.14 21.56 -7.60
C ASP A 147 22.42 20.93 -7.04
N GLY A 148 22.63 19.63 -7.25
CA GLY A 148 23.79 18.88 -6.71
C GLY A 148 23.78 18.74 -5.18
N GLY A 149 22.73 19.22 -4.50
CA GLY A 149 22.64 19.21 -3.05
C GLY A 149 22.32 17.84 -2.45
N ARG A 150 22.36 17.78 -1.12
CA ARG A 150 22.02 16.56 -0.35
C ARG A 150 20.57 16.14 -0.55
N VAL A 151 20.36 14.83 -0.65
CA VAL A 151 19.02 14.21 -0.75
C VAL A 151 18.68 13.38 0.47
N GLU A 152 17.39 13.19 0.69
CA GLU A 152 16.82 12.40 1.79
C GLU A 152 15.77 11.42 1.25
N PRO A 153 15.50 10.30 1.96
CA PRO A 153 14.38 9.42 1.64
C PRO A 153 13.07 10.19 1.55
N TYR A 154 12.28 9.90 0.51
CA TYR A 154 10.97 10.51 0.32
C TYR A 154 9.90 9.43 0.28
N SER A 155 9.02 9.42 1.29
CA SER A 155 7.99 8.38 1.49
C SER A 155 6.58 8.95 1.41
N GLY A 156 5.61 8.07 1.24
CA GLY A 156 4.18 8.40 1.25
C GLY A 156 3.47 7.90 0.00
N PHE A 157 2.27 8.43 -0.22
CA PHE A 157 1.45 8.09 -1.38
C PHE A 157 1.55 9.18 -2.44
N TYR A 158 1.41 8.79 -3.69
CA TYR A 158 1.37 9.73 -4.79
C TYR A 158 0.33 9.35 -5.85
N ALA A 159 -0.14 10.35 -6.59
CA ALA A 159 -0.96 10.14 -7.76
C ALA A 159 -0.51 11.05 -8.91
N ARG A 160 -0.81 10.63 -10.14
CA ARG A 160 -0.58 11.42 -11.35
C ARG A 160 -1.91 11.99 -11.86
N HIS A 161 -1.91 13.27 -12.21
CA HIS A 161 -3.02 13.94 -12.90
C HIS A 161 -2.45 14.83 -13.98
N ARG A 162 -2.86 14.60 -15.25
CA ARG A 162 -2.42 15.40 -16.41
C ARG A 162 -0.90 15.65 -16.42
N GLN A 163 -0.12 14.56 -16.31
CA GLN A 163 1.35 14.56 -16.28
C GLN A 163 2.01 15.22 -15.05
N THR A 164 1.24 15.66 -14.06
CA THR A 164 1.78 16.20 -12.81
C THR A 164 1.61 15.19 -11.69
N TYR A 165 2.62 15.06 -10.84
CA TYR A 165 2.60 14.19 -9.67
C TYR A 165 2.27 14.97 -8.40
N TYR A 166 1.50 14.34 -7.52
CA TYR A 166 1.04 14.93 -6.27
C TYR A 166 1.29 13.97 -5.11
N SER A 167 1.87 14.49 -4.03
CA SER A 167 1.92 13.75 -2.76
C SER A 167 0.56 13.80 -2.09
N LEU A 168 0.12 12.67 -1.55
CA LEU A 168 -1.15 12.53 -0.85
C LEU A 168 -0.88 12.26 0.63
N SER A 169 -1.65 12.91 1.49
CA SER A 169 -1.58 12.76 2.94
C SER A 169 -2.97 12.77 3.54
N VAL A 170 -3.13 12.09 4.68
CA VAL A 170 -4.36 12.08 5.46
C VAL A 170 -4.15 12.80 6.79
N ASN A 171 -5.21 13.44 7.28
CA ASN A 171 -5.19 14.04 8.61
C ASN A 171 -5.63 13.01 9.64
N LYS A 172 -4.92 12.99 10.77
CA LYS A 172 -5.25 12.18 11.94
C LYS A 172 -5.68 13.08 13.10
N ARG A 173 -6.38 12.50 14.07
CA ARG A 173 -6.60 13.12 15.37
C ARG A 173 -6.57 12.09 16.48
N LEU A 174 -6.22 12.54 17.68
CA LEU A 174 -6.27 11.73 18.89
C LEU A 174 -7.62 11.93 19.59
N LEU A 175 -8.31 10.83 19.88
CA LEU A 175 -9.54 10.82 20.68
C LEU A 175 -9.23 10.28 22.08
N THR A 176 -9.17 11.18 23.06
CA THR A 176 -9.01 10.81 24.47
C THR A 176 -10.37 10.45 25.07
N ARG A 177 -10.42 9.33 25.80
CA ARG A 177 -11.62 8.81 26.44
C ARG A 177 -11.32 8.45 27.89
N VAL A 178 -12.33 8.68 28.73
CA VAL A 178 -12.28 8.40 30.17
C VAL A 178 -13.44 7.45 30.52
N GLY A 179 -13.16 6.43 31.32
CA GLY A 179 -14.20 5.61 31.94
C GLY A 179 -14.90 6.40 33.02
N ILE A 180 -16.22 6.39 33.04
CA ILE A 180 -17.01 7.10 34.05
C ILE A 180 -17.51 6.09 35.07
N ASN A 181 -17.17 6.31 36.34
CA ASN A 181 -17.72 5.53 37.44
C ASN A 181 -19.21 5.79 37.55
N ARG A 182 -20.03 4.77 37.30
CA ARG A 182 -21.50 4.92 37.24
C ARG A 182 -22.13 5.35 38.57
N LYS A 183 -21.50 5.02 39.71
CA LYS A 183 -22.02 5.36 41.05
C LYS A 183 -21.66 6.78 41.49
N ARG A 184 -20.48 7.26 41.09
CA ARG A 184 -19.93 8.54 41.55
C ARG A 184 -19.95 9.65 40.49
N ALA A 185 -20.24 9.31 39.23
CA ALA A 185 -20.15 10.21 38.08
C ALA A 185 -18.77 10.89 37.94
N THR A 186 -17.71 10.25 38.47
CA THR A 186 -16.32 10.70 38.38
C THR A 186 -15.55 9.87 37.37
N SER A 187 -14.33 10.30 37.01
CA SER A 187 -13.37 9.44 36.32
C SER A 187 -13.17 8.16 37.12
N GLU A 188 -13.26 7.02 36.45
CA GLU A 188 -12.78 5.75 36.98
C GLU A 188 -11.26 5.75 36.95
N GLU A 189 -10.65 5.23 38.02
CA GLU A 189 -9.19 5.05 38.08
C GLU A 189 -8.74 4.07 36.99
N ASP A 190 -7.58 4.34 36.39
CA ASP A 190 -6.95 3.53 35.33
C ASP A 190 -7.75 3.31 34.03
N ILE A 191 -8.89 3.99 33.84
CA ILE A 191 -9.65 3.96 32.58
C ILE A 191 -9.48 5.27 31.81
N LEU A 192 -8.24 5.64 31.52
CA LEU A 192 -7.88 6.70 30.58
C LEU A 192 -7.15 6.08 29.38
N TYR A 193 -7.69 6.28 28.17
CA TYR A 193 -7.04 5.80 26.95
C TYR A 193 -7.28 6.75 25.79
N SER A 194 -6.35 6.73 24.84
CA SER A 194 -6.38 7.56 23.64
C SER A 194 -6.35 6.68 22.40
N ILE A 195 -7.23 6.99 21.45
CA ILE A 195 -7.30 6.30 20.16
C ILE A 195 -6.96 7.30 19.08
N GLU A 196 -5.89 7.07 18.32
CA GLU A 196 -5.63 7.80 17.10
C GLU A 196 -6.58 7.31 16.00
N VAL A 197 -7.16 8.23 15.25
CA VAL A 197 -8.12 7.94 14.19
C VAL A 197 -7.82 8.74 12.93
N LEU A 198 -8.09 8.14 11.78
CA LEU A 198 -8.18 8.86 10.52
C LEU A 198 -9.41 9.76 10.54
N ASN A 199 -9.23 11.02 10.13
CA ASN A 199 -10.34 11.95 10.02
C ASN A 199 -11.29 11.52 8.90
N GLU A 200 -12.58 11.67 9.20
CA GLU A 200 -13.69 11.51 8.26
C GLU A 200 -13.76 12.66 7.25
N SER A 201 -13.18 13.81 7.58
CA SER A 201 -13.22 15.01 6.74
C SER A 201 -11.88 15.69 6.57
N GLU A 202 -11.68 16.29 5.39
CA GLU A 202 -10.45 16.96 4.99
C GLU A 202 -10.20 18.32 5.66
N SER A 203 -11.23 18.97 6.20
CA SER A 203 -11.12 20.31 6.79
C SER A 203 -12.08 20.47 7.96
N THR A 204 -11.61 21.13 9.01
CA THR A 204 -12.42 21.65 10.11
C THR A 204 -13.08 22.96 9.66
N GLY A 205 -14.41 23.03 9.57
CA GLY A 205 -15.14 24.27 9.20
C GLY A 205 -16.53 24.03 8.58
N ASN A 206 -17.15 25.10 8.07
CA ASN A 206 -18.44 25.06 7.39
C ASN A 206 -18.31 24.31 6.05
N ASN A 207 -18.95 23.14 5.92
CA ASN A 207 -18.89 22.19 4.80
C ASN A 207 -17.63 21.29 4.75
N PRO A 208 -17.44 20.42 5.76
CA PRO A 208 -16.38 19.43 5.74
C PRO A 208 -16.56 18.47 4.57
N LYS A 209 -15.55 18.39 3.69
CA LYS A 209 -15.53 17.39 2.62
C LYS A 209 -15.05 16.05 3.17
N PRO A 210 -15.73 14.94 2.87
CA PRO A 210 -15.34 13.64 3.38
C PRO A 210 -14.03 13.18 2.74
N VAL A 211 -13.21 12.48 3.52
CA VAL A 211 -12.01 11.83 2.99
C VAL A 211 -12.42 10.59 2.20
N ILE A 212 -11.83 10.45 1.01
CA ILE A 212 -12.10 9.35 0.08
C ILE A 212 -10.82 8.53 -0.05
N TYR A 213 -10.99 7.21 0.00
CA TYR A 213 -9.95 6.22 -0.23
C TYR A 213 -10.31 5.37 -1.45
N LYS A 214 -9.30 4.99 -2.25
CA LYS A 214 -9.46 4.12 -3.42
C LYS A 214 -8.77 2.79 -3.18
N SER A 215 -9.46 1.70 -3.47
CA SER A 215 -9.00 0.32 -3.36
C SER A 215 -9.53 -0.50 -4.54
N ALA A 216 -9.11 -1.74 -4.66
CA ALA A 216 -9.74 -2.71 -5.53
C ALA A 216 -9.78 -4.10 -4.88
N ILE A 217 -10.71 -4.92 -5.37
CA ILE A 217 -10.77 -6.35 -5.07
C ILE A 217 -10.47 -7.11 -6.36
N ILE A 218 -9.54 -8.05 -6.31
CA ILE A 218 -9.32 -9.03 -7.39
C ILE A 218 -9.98 -10.33 -6.95
N VAL A 219 -10.84 -10.88 -7.79
CA VAL A 219 -11.66 -12.05 -7.45
C VAL A 219 -11.83 -12.94 -8.68
N VAL A 220 -12.04 -14.23 -8.45
CA VAL A 220 -12.40 -15.20 -9.50
C VAL A 220 -13.68 -14.79 -10.22
N ASP A 221 -13.80 -15.16 -11.50
CA ASP A 221 -14.79 -14.57 -12.40
C ASP A 221 -16.23 -14.86 -11.99
N ASP A 222 -16.47 -16.06 -11.44
CA ASP A 222 -17.79 -16.58 -11.08
C ASP A 222 -18.40 -15.87 -9.87
N LEU A 223 -17.57 -15.34 -8.97
CA LEU A 223 -18.03 -14.66 -7.74
C LEU A 223 -18.01 -13.13 -7.85
N ALA A 224 -17.42 -12.60 -8.92
CA ALA A 224 -17.20 -11.18 -9.07
C ALA A 224 -18.49 -10.36 -9.14
N ASP A 225 -19.47 -10.82 -9.93
CA ASP A 225 -20.74 -10.12 -10.12
C ASP A 225 -21.59 -10.17 -8.85
N SER A 226 -21.64 -11.34 -8.18
CA SER A 226 -22.32 -11.52 -6.89
C SER A 226 -21.70 -10.63 -5.79
N LEU A 227 -20.37 -10.57 -5.69
CA LEU A 227 -19.68 -9.73 -4.73
C LEU A 227 -19.91 -8.24 -5.02
N TRP A 228 -19.86 -7.84 -6.29
CA TRP A 228 -20.18 -6.46 -6.71
C TRP A 228 -21.60 -6.08 -6.31
N GLU A 229 -22.59 -6.92 -6.63
CA GLU A 229 -23.99 -6.65 -6.33
C GLU A 229 -24.23 -6.54 -4.82
N PHE A 230 -23.60 -7.42 -4.04
CA PHE A 230 -23.63 -7.38 -2.58
C PHE A 230 -23.10 -6.03 -2.06
N ILE A 231 -21.90 -5.62 -2.47
CA ILE A 231 -21.31 -4.36 -2.01
C ILE A 231 -22.16 -3.17 -2.46
N HIS A 232 -22.60 -3.15 -3.71
CA HIS A 232 -23.35 -2.06 -4.31
C HIS A 232 -24.68 -1.79 -3.58
N SER A 233 -25.46 -2.84 -3.32
CA SER A 233 -26.75 -2.76 -2.63
C SER A 233 -26.62 -2.46 -1.13
N ARG A 234 -25.47 -2.74 -0.51
CA ARG A 234 -25.19 -2.46 0.91
C ARG A 234 -24.24 -1.28 1.15
N ARG A 235 -24.05 -0.39 0.17
CA ARG A 235 -23.03 0.68 0.23
C ARG A 235 -22.94 1.48 1.55
N TYR A 236 -24.03 1.66 2.30
CA TYR A 236 -24.08 2.39 3.58
C TYR A 236 -24.02 1.53 4.86
N ARG A 237 -23.96 0.21 4.73
CA ARG A 237 -24.02 -0.73 5.88
C ARG A 237 -22.65 -1.09 6.44
N PHE A 238 -21.57 -0.76 5.74
CA PHE A 238 -20.23 -1.17 6.12
C PHE A 238 -19.65 -0.33 7.27
N ARG A 239 -18.89 -1.02 8.11
CA ARG A 239 -18.00 -0.41 9.11
C ARG A 239 -16.61 -1.02 9.01
N LEU A 240 -15.60 -0.16 9.02
CA LEU A 240 -14.19 -0.53 8.89
C LEU A 240 -13.40 -0.13 10.14
N GLY A 241 -12.52 -1.02 10.60
CA GLY A 241 -11.65 -0.81 11.75
C GLY A 241 -12.28 -1.16 13.09
N GLY A 242 -11.59 -0.77 14.17
CA GLY A 242 -11.99 -1.06 15.55
C GLY A 242 -12.96 -0.04 16.15
N SER A 243 -13.35 -0.27 17.41
CA SER A 243 -14.20 0.63 18.20
C SER A 243 -15.57 0.96 17.56
N ILE A 244 -16.12 0.02 16.79
CA ILE A 244 -17.44 0.12 16.14
C ILE A 244 -18.56 0.43 17.14
N SER A 245 -18.57 -0.23 18.31
CA SER A 245 -19.56 -0.01 19.37
C SER A 245 -19.57 1.42 19.93
N ARG A 246 -18.52 2.20 19.65
CA ARG A 246 -18.36 3.60 20.08
C ARG A 246 -18.68 4.60 18.96
N GLY A 247 -19.33 4.14 17.90
CA GLY A 247 -19.77 4.96 16.77
C GLY A 247 -18.72 5.19 15.69
N LEU A 248 -17.52 4.61 15.80
CA LEU A 248 -16.45 4.76 14.82
C LEU A 248 -16.62 3.82 13.61
N GLY A 249 -15.84 4.07 12.55
CA GLY A 249 -15.66 3.16 11.43
C GLY A 249 -16.73 3.17 10.34
N LYS A 250 -17.80 3.98 10.45
CA LYS A 250 -18.84 4.10 9.41
C LYS A 250 -18.25 4.62 8.10
N VAL A 251 -18.54 3.91 7.00
CA VAL A 251 -18.11 4.28 5.64
C VAL A 251 -19.27 4.13 4.65
N GLU A 252 -19.14 4.79 3.51
CA GLU A 252 -19.88 4.49 2.28
C GLU A 252 -18.92 3.83 1.29
N ILE A 253 -19.23 2.63 0.81
CA ILE A 253 -18.42 1.91 -0.19
C ILE A 253 -19.16 1.90 -1.52
N SER A 254 -18.61 2.58 -2.52
CA SER A 254 -19.10 2.53 -3.89
C SER A 254 -18.23 1.58 -4.71
N ALA A 255 -18.84 0.55 -5.30
CA ALA A 255 -18.15 -0.41 -6.16
C ALA A 255 -18.51 -0.18 -7.62
N GLN A 256 -17.49 -0.12 -8.48
CA GLN A 256 -17.67 -0.16 -9.93
C GLN A 256 -17.92 -1.59 -10.41
N LYS A 257 -18.59 -1.75 -11.55
CA LYS A 257 -18.84 -3.08 -12.12
C LYS A 257 -17.53 -3.84 -12.34
N PRO A 258 -17.53 -5.17 -12.15
CA PRO A 258 -16.34 -5.97 -12.39
C PRO A 258 -15.83 -5.81 -13.83
N VAL A 259 -14.53 -5.59 -13.97
CA VAL A 259 -13.84 -5.55 -15.27
C VAL A 259 -12.83 -6.68 -15.35
N GLU A 260 -12.52 -7.12 -16.57
CA GLU A 260 -11.49 -8.15 -16.77
C GLU A 260 -10.14 -7.68 -16.20
N PHE A 261 -9.51 -8.50 -15.37
CA PHE A 261 -8.21 -8.21 -14.78
C PHE A 261 -7.14 -9.05 -15.45
N LYS A 262 -6.38 -8.41 -16.34
CA LYS A 262 -5.17 -8.97 -16.96
C LYS A 262 -3.96 -8.20 -16.44
N PRO A 263 -3.15 -8.79 -15.55
CA PRO A 263 -1.99 -8.09 -15.02
C PRO A 263 -0.96 -7.92 -16.14
N ASN A 264 -0.52 -6.69 -16.36
CA ASN A 264 0.45 -6.36 -17.40
C ASN A 264 1.89 -6.62 -16.90
N VAL A 265 2.20 -7.86 -16.51
CA VAL A 265 3.50 -8.20 -15.90
C VAL A 265 4.61 -8.17 -16.94
N GLN A 266 4.40 -8.80 -18.10
CA GLN A 266 5.41 -8.90 -19.14
C GLN A 266 5.93 -7.53 -19.59
N ASN A 267 5.03 -6.60 -19.94
CA ASN A 267 5.47 -5.27 -20.38
C ASN A 267 6.21 -4.50 -19.28
N LYS A 268 5.87 -4.70 -18.00
CA LYS A 268 6.59 -4.06 -16.89
C LYS A 268 8.01 -4.60 -16.74
N ILE A 269 8.19 -5.91 -16.87
CA ILE A 269 9.51 -6.55 -16.82
C ILE A 269 10.37 -6.06 -17.99
N GLU A 270 9.80 -6.02 -19.20
CA GLU A 270 10.49 -5.53 -20.39
C GLU A 270 10.87 -4.04 -20.27
N GLU A 271 9.94 -3.20 -19.81
CA GLU A 271 10.19 -1.77 -19.59
C GLU A 271 11.30 -1.54 -18.56
N PHE A 272 11.25 -2.26 -17.43
CA PHE A 272 12.28 -2.16 -16.40
C PHE A 272 13.64 -2.65 -16.90
N THR A 273 13.68 -3.81 -17.54
CA THR A 273 14.91 -4.39 -18.11
C THR A 273 15.54 -3.43 -19.10
N LYS A 274 14.75 -2.84 -19.99
CA LYS A 274 15.22 -1.83 -20.94
C LYS A 274 15.80 -0.60 -20.24
N GLN A 275 15.11 -0.05 -19.24
CA GLN A 275 15.61 1.11 -18.49
C GLN A 275 16.93 0.81 -17.77
N LEU A 276 17.05 -0.38 -17.18
CA LEU A 276 18.29 -0.83 -16.54
C LEU A 276 19.43 -0.94 -17.56
N GLN A 277 19.20 -1.56 -18.72
CA GLN A 277 20.21 -1.70 -19.77
C GLN A 277 20.65 -0.35 -20.35
N GLU A 278 19.71 0.57 -20.59
CA GLU A 278 20.01 1.94 -21.03
C GLU A 278 20.86 2.69 -20.00
N ARG A 279 20.50 2.56 -18.72
CA ARG A 279 21.26 3.19 -17.65
C ARG A 279 22.63 2.56 -17.46
N TRP A 280 22.75 1.24 -17.57
CA TRP A 280 24.01 0.50 -17.51
C TRP A 280 25.02 1.00 -18.55
N LYS A 281 24.57 1.24 -19.80
CA LYS A 281 25.41 1.83 -20.86
C LYS A 281 25.94 3.21 -20.50
N THR A 282 25.21 3.98 -19.69
CA THR A 282 25.68 5.29 -19.22
C THR A 282 26.80 5.14 -18.18
N TRP A 283 26.77 4.06 -17.39
CA TRP A 283 27.79 3.78 -16.38
C TRP A 283 29.10 3.26 -16.96
N SER A 284 29.15 2.84 -18.24
CA SER A 284 30.39 2.38 -18.89
C SER A 284 31.47 3.47 -18.98
N ILE A 285 31.11 4.74 -18.74
CA ILE A 285 32.08 5.84 -18.63
C ILE A 285 33.07 5.63 -17.48
N PHE A 286 32.71 4.81 -16.48
CA PHE A 286 33.57 4.47 -15.35
C PHE A 286 34.48 3.27 -15.62
N GLY A 287 34.52 2.77 -16.86
CA GLY A 287 35.38 1.66 -17.27
C GLY A 287 34.64 0.33 -17.30
N ASN A 288 35.35 -0.75 -16.94
CA ASN A 288 34.79 -2.10 -16.95
C ASN A 288 34.13 -2.42 -15.60
N PRO A 289 32.94 -3.05 -15.60
CA PRO A 289 32.31 -3.50 -14.36
C PRO A 289 33.10 -4.64 -13.70
N ILE A 290 32.95 -4.80 -12.39
CA ILE A 290 33.46 -5.96 -11.64
C ILE A 290 32.71 -7.23 -12.08
N GLN A 291 31.42 -7.08 -12.38
CA GLN A 291 30.57 -8.13 -12.89
C GLN A 291 29.77 -7.61 -14.07
N GLU A 292 29.98 -8.23 -15.24
CA GLU A 292 29.23 -7.91 -16.46
C GLU A 292 27.74 -8.19 -16.28
N LEU A 293 26.93 -7.37 -16.93
CA LEU A 293 25.51 -7.60 -16.99
C LEU A 293 25.26 -8.75 -17.99
N PRO A 294 24.57 -9.84 -17.60
CA PRO A 294 24.16 -10.89 -18.52
C PRO A 294 23.48 -10.32 -19.77
N ASN A 295 24.11 -10.52 -20.94
CA ASN A 295 23.74 -9.77 -22.15
C ASN A 295 22.63 -10.39 -22.99
N ASN A 296 22.25 -11.66 -22.76
CA ASN A 296 21.25 -12.36 -23.57
C ASN A 296 20.24 -13.12 -22.69
N GLY A 297 18.95 -12.91 -22.92
CA GLY A 297 17.86 -13.70 -22.31
C GLY A 297 17.60 -13.45 -20.82
N THR A 298 18.27 -12.48 -20.20
CA THR A 298 18.10 -12.19 -18.77
C THR A 298 17.07 -11.09 -18.55
N TYR A 299 16.08 -11.37 -17.73
CA TYR A 299 15.07 -10.41 -17.30
C TYR A 299 15.36 -9.88 -15.91
N TYR A 300 15.12 -8.58 -15.75
CA TYR A 300 15.27 -7.89 -14.47
C TYR A 300 13.93 -7.33 -14.05
N PHE A 301 13.61 -7.46 -12.77
CA PHE A 301 12.39 -6.91 -12.22
C PHE A 301 12.54 -6.58 -10.74
N THR A 302 11.62 -5.74 -10.26
CA THR A 302 11.53 -5.35 -8.87
C THR A 302 10.29 -5.97 -8.24
N LEU A 303 10.41 -6.28 -6.95
CA LEU A 303 9.27 -6.67 -6.15
C LEU A 303 8.80 -5.49 -5.32
N ASP A 304 7.66 -4.94 -5.72
CA ASP A 304 7.03 -3.81 -5.07
C ASP A 304 5.98 -4.29 -4.07
N LEU A 305 6.33 -4.33 -2.78
CA LEU A 305 5.40 -4.70 -1.72
C LEU A 305 4.41 -3.55 -1.45
N GLN A 306 3.25 -3.61 -2.07
CA GLN A 306 2.16 -2.65 -1.86
C GLN A 306 1.38 -2.91 -0.56
N SER A 307 1.51 -4.10 0.02
CA SER A 307 0.95 -4.47 1.33
C SER A 307 2.00 -5.10 2.22
N ASP A 308 1.69 -5.21 3.51
CA ASP A 308 2.52 -6.01 4.42
C ASP A 308 2.61 -7.45 3.91
N ALA A 309 3.80 -8.03 4.00
CA ALA A 309 4.04 -9.43 3.70
C ALA A 309 4.44 -10.15 4.99
N ILE A 310 3.88 -11.34 5.19
CA ILE A 310 4.33 -12.28 6.21
C ILE A 310 5.24 -13.27 5.49
N LEU A 311 6.54 -13.13 5.73
CA LEU A 311 7.54 -14.00 5.11
C LEU A 311 8.09 -14.97 6.15
N THR A 312 8.17 -16.24 5.77
CA THR A 312 8.70 -17.31 6.61
C THR A 312 9.69 -18.16 5.84
N GLU A 313 10.83 -18.47 6.46
CA GLU A 313 11.82 -19.42 5.95
C GLU A 313 12.16 -20.41 7.05
N ASN A 314 12.09 -21.71 6.78
CA ASN A 314 12.35 -22.75 7.80
C ASN A 314 11.54 -22.52 9.09
N TRP A 315 10.26 -22.18 8.95
CA TRP A 315 9.34 -21.88 10.06
C TRP A 315 9.72 -20.67 10.93
N ARG A 316 10.63 -19.82 10.47
CA ARG A 316 11.04 -18.59 11.16
C ARG A 316 10.61 -17.37 10.36
N SER A 317 10.07 -16.36 11.04
CA SER A 317 9.78 -15.08 10.42
C SER A 317 11.06 -14.46 9.86
N THR A 318 10.98 -13.96 8.63
CA THR A 318 12.09 -13.25 7.98
C THR A 318 11.59 -11.95 7.37
N THR A 319 12.51 -11.03 7.11
CA THR A 319 12.26 -9.81 6.35
C THR A 319 12.88 -9.87 4.96
N VAL A 320 13.50 -10.99 4.59
CA VAL A 320 14.21 -11.16 3.32
C VAL A 320 13.42 -12.12 2.44
N ILE A 321 13.16 -11.68 1.20
CA ILE A 321 12.67 -12.56 0.14
C ILE A 321 13.91 -13.27 -0.44
N SER A 322 14.02 -14.59 -0.25
CA SER A 322 15.12 -15.37 -0.82
C SER A 322 14.79 -15.85 -2.24
N ALA A 323 15.81 -16.22 -3.02
CA ALA A 323 15.60 -16.78 -4.35
C ALA A 323 14.77 -18.08 -4.28
N TYR A 324 15.08 -18.92 -3.29
CA TYR A 324 14.32 -20.13 -3.01
C TYR A 324 12.84 -19.84 -2.75
N MET A 325 12.51 -18.82 -1.94
CA MET A 325 11.11 -18.42 -1.75
C MET A 325 10.45 -18.05 -3.07
N LEU A 326 11.12 -17.29 -3.94
CA LEU A 326 10.55 -16.91 -5.22
C LEU A 326 10.29 -18.11 -6.11
N GLN A 327 11.23 -19.04 -6.22
CA GLN A 327 11.04 -20.29 -6.97
C GLN A 327 9.83 -21.09 -6.44
N GLN A 328 9.68 -21.18 -5.12
CA GLN A 328 8.53 -21.86 -4.51
C GLN A 328 7.20 -21.13 -4.80
N PHE A 329 7.17 -19.80 -4.73
CA PHE A 329 5.96 -19.02 -4.99
C PHE A 329 5.56 -18.99 -6.47
N THR A 330 6.52 -19.00 -7.39
CA THR A 330 6.25 -18.91 -8.82
C THR A 330 6.12 -20.28 -9.50
N GLY A 331 6.61 -21.35 -8.86
CA GLY A 331 6.72 -22.67 -9.47
C GLY A 331 7.76 -22.73 -10.59
N VAL A 332 8.69 -21.77 -10.64
CA VAL A 332 9.73 -21.71 -11.67
C VAL A 332 10.96 -22.48 -11.21
N GLU A 333 11.36 -23.47 -11.99
CA GLU A 333 12.52 -24.35 -11.71
C GLU A 333 13.87 -23.73 -12.11
N GLU A 334 13.85 -22.64 -12.88
CA GLU A 334 15.05 -21.95 -13.36
C GLU A 334 15.79 -21.18 -12.27
N ASP A 335 17.07 -20.89 -12.51
CA ASP A 335 17.94 -20.19 -11.55
C ASP A 335 17.51 -18.74 -11.39
N ILE A 336 16.85 -18.45 -10.27
CA ILE A 336 16.55 -17.08 -9.83
C ILE A 336 17.75 -16.59 -9.04
N ALA A 337 18.36 -15.48 -9.48
CA ALA A 337 19.34 -14.76 -8.69
C ALA A 337 18.67 -13.54 -8.04
N THR A 338 19.01 -13.25 -6.78
CA THR A 338 18.42 -12.10 -6.08
C THR A 338 19.53 -11.15 -5.66
N ALA A 339 19.49 -9.93 -6.18
CA ALA A 339 20.32 -8.82 -5.72
C ALA A 339 19.58 -8.06 -4.60
N ARG A 340 20.22 -7.96 -3.44
CA ARG A 340 19.63 -7.35 -2.24
C ARG A 340 19.96 -5.87 -2.19
N LEU A 341 18.93 -5.02 -2.22
CA LEU A 341 19.07 -3.61 -1.91
C LEU A 341 18.50 -3.34 -0.52
N ALA A 342 19.32 -3.59 0.49
CA ALA A 342 18.99 -3.19 1.85
C ALA A 342 19.25 -1.68 2.01
N ARG A 343 18.22 -0.95 2.46
CA ARG A 343 18.39 0.35 3.11
C ARG A 343 17.84 0.20 4.53
N THR A 344 18.73 0.18 5.51
CA THR A 344 18.38 0.22 6.93
C THR A 344 17.86 1.62 7.25
N LEU A 345 16.58 1.87 7.02
CA LEU A 345 15.87 2.96 7.68
C LEU A 345 15.36 2.42 9.02
N LYS A 346 15.34 3.26 10.06
CA LYS A 346 14.83 2.93 11.41
C LYS A 346 13.32 2.57 11.43
N SER A 347 12.65 2.47 10.28
CA SER A 347 11.28 1.97 10.16
C SER A 347 11.29 0.56 9.58
N ARG A 348 10.51 -0.34 10.19
CA ARG A 348 10.43 -1.78 9.93
C ARG A 348 9.76 -2.15 8.59
N HIS A 349 10.01 -1.40 7.53
CA HIS A 349 9.53 -1.75 6.19
C HIS A 349 10.56 -2.60 5.46
N ALA A 350 10.06 -3.66 4.81
CA ALA A 350 10.86 -4.71 4.20
C ALA A 350 11.85 -4.16 3.14
N PRO A 351 13.04 -4.79 2.99
CA PRO A 351 13.99 -4.49 1.91
C PRO A 351 13.37 -4.72 0.53
N TRP A 352 13.86 -3.98 -0.45
CA TRP A 352 13.56 -4.23 -1.86
C TRP A 352 14.49 -5.32 -2.37
N LEU A 353 13.94 -6.15 -3.24
CA LEU A 353 14.67 -7.18 -3.95
C LEU A 353 14.69 -6.79 -5.43
N LEU A 354 15.87 -6.65 -6.00
CA LEU A 354 16.02 -6.77 -7.43
C LEU A 354 16.21 -8.26 -7.71
N ALA A 355 15.27 -8.86 -8.43
CA ALA A 355 15.39 -10.23 -8.86
C ALA A 355 15.88 -10.25 -10.32
N VAL A 356 16.78 -11.19 -10.57
CA VAL A 356 17.41 -11.45 -11.86
C VAL A 356 16.99 -12.84 -12.27
N PHE A 357 16.50 -12.96 -13.49
CA PHE A 357 16.00 -14.19 -14.07
C PHE A 357 16.80 -14.50 -15.33
N GLN A 358 17.37 -15.69 -15.45
CA GLN A 358 18.05 -16.13 -16.66
C GLN A 358 17.23 -17.22 -17.34
N ASN A 359 16.80 -16.98 -18.58
CA ASN A 359 16.21 -18.00 -19.47
C ASN A 359 17.22 -19.06 -19.90
#